data_AF-A0A962QWQ5-F1
#
_entry.id   AF-A0A962QWQ5-F1
#
_cell.length_a   1.000
_cell.length_b   1.000
_cell.length_c   1.000
_cell.angle_alpha   90.00
_cell.angle_beta   90.00
_cell.angle_gamma   90.00
#
_symmetry.space_group_name_H-M   'P 1'
#
loop_
_entity.id
_entity.type
_entity.pdbx_description
1 polymer ?
#
loop_
_entity_poly.entity_id
_entity_poly.type
_entity_poly.pdbx_seq_one_letter_code
_entity_poly.pdbx_strand_id
1 'polypeptide(L)'
;MIRTWQTYPDVIPPADRERFSSLASVLGAPSTPVTRDARSAVALLSLQQKYYVKTFFGPGNRLQYLLRIGRYQRELRNLRYFASLGLATPPLAAHGHTLRWGVLQQAALVTREVTDAPTLKQLMAAGGLYREGVEGARRILEQLADATRALHQRGFYHGDLKARNILVRDHNQRPQLFFFDCPRGHHPPRWRLRGRILRDLAHLDRDLERGGVRRVDRLYLYRRYRGSERLDAGDKALAREALAYYGQRSMTRKRRRRIAAKRAQASNGRQ
;
A
#
# COMPACT_ATOMS: atom_id res chain seq x y z
N MET A 1 -15.80 -5.13 -28.51
CA MET A 1 -15.64 -4.45 -27.19
C MET A 1 -15.57 -5.55 -26.15
N ILE A 2 -14.50 -5.64 -25.36
CA ILE A 2 -14.33 -6.71 -24.37
C ILE A 2 -14.78 -6.17 -23.02
N ARG A 3 -15.66 -6.90 -22.33
CA ARG A 3 -16.13 -6.56 -20.98
C ARG A 3 -15.88 -7.75 -20.08
N THR A 4 -15.24 -7.51 -18.95
CA THR A 4 -15.04 -8.51 -17.91
C THR A 4 -15.61 -7.96 -16.62
N TRP A 5 -16.32 -8.81 -15.89
CA TRP A 5 -16.85 -8.49 -14.58
C TRP A 5 -16.95 -9.78 -13.78
N GLN A 6 -16.29 -9.80 -12.63
CA GLN A 6 -16.27 -10.94 -11.72
C GLN A 6 -16.71 -10.44 -10.34
N THR A 7 -17.65 -11.15 -9.74
CA THR A 7 -18.15 -10.91 -8.39
C THR A 7 -17.78 -12.07 -7.48
N TYR A 8 -17.76 -11.81 -6.18
CA TYR A 8 -17.51 -12.80 -5.14
C TYR A 8 -18.75 -12.84 -4.23
N PRO A 9 -19.74 -13.71 -4.52
CA PRO A 9 -21.04 -13.72 -3.84
C PRO A 9 -20.97 -13.96 -2.33
N ASP A 10 -19.90 -14.59 -1.84
CA ASP A 10 -19.68 -14.82 -0.41
C ASP A 10 -19.29 -13.54 0.34
N VAL A 11 -18.81 -12.53 -0.38
CA VAL A 11 -18.44 -11.22 0.17
C VAL A 11 -19.60 -10.23 0.08
N ILE A 12 -20.54 -10.44 -0.85
CA ILE A 12 -21.65 -9.55 -1.14
C ILE A 12 -22.96 -10.13 -0.57
N PRO A 13 -23.56 -9.51 0.46
CA PRO A 13 -24.81 -9.98 1.02
C PRO A 13 -25.94 -9.90 -0.02
N PRO A 14 -26.97 -10.76 0.06
CA PRO A 14 -28.04 -10.84 -0.94
C PRO A 14 -28.66 -9.48 -1.31
N ALA A 15 -28.88 -8.60 -0.32
CA ALA A 15 -29.50 -7.29 -0.54
C ALA A 15 -28.66 -6.35 -1.43
N ASP A 16 -27.35 -6.53 -1.49
CA ASP A 16 -26.46 -5.67 -2.29
C ASP A 16 -26.23 -6.24 -3.70
N ARG A 17 -26.54 -7.53 -3.96
CA ARG A 17 -26.09 -8.26 -5.17
C ARG A 17 -26.57 -7.65 -6.48
N GLU A 18 -27.78 -7.10 -6.51
CA GLU A 18 -28.33 -6.44 -7.70
C GLU A 18 -27.40 -5.32 -8.19
N ARG A 19 -26.80 -4.58 -7.26
CA ARG A 19 -25.88 -3.49 -7.57
C ARG A 19 -24.57 -3.96 -8.21
N PHE A 20 -24.19 -5.22 -7.95
CA PHE A 20 -23.00 -5.85 -8.48
C PHE A 20 -23.27 -6.65 -9.77
N SER A 21 -24.44 -6.50 -10.41
CA SER A 21 -24.78 -7.17 -11.68
C SER A 21 -23.81 -6.83 -12.83
N SER A 22 -23.24 -5.63 -12.84
CA SER A 22 -22.25 -5.23 -13.85
C SER A 22 -21.34 -4.11 -13.35
N LEU A 23 -20.20 -3.95 -14.03
CA LEU A 23 -19.29 -2.81 -13.83
C LEU A 23 -20.04 -1.47 -13.92
N ALA A 24 -20.92 -1.32 -14.92
CA ALA A 24 -21.69 -0.08 -15.10
C ALA A 24 -22.67 0.17 -13.95
N SER A 25 -23.31 -0.88 -13.41
CA SER A 25 -24.24 -0.77 -12.29
C SER A 25 -23.58 -0.24 -11.02
N VAL A 26 -22.38 -0.75 -10.68
CA VAL A 26 -21.60 -0.27 -9.53
C VAL A 26 -21.16 1.18 -9.72
N LEU A 27 -20.66 1.52 -10.91
CA LEU A 27 -20.12 2.85 -11.19
C LEU A 27 -21.18 3.93 -11.35
N GLY A 28 -22.39 3.54 -11.75
CA GLY A 28 -23.54 4.44 -11.87
C GLY A 28 -24.26 4.70 -10.54
N ALA A 29 -23.91 3.99 -9.47
CA ALA A 29 -24.52 4.24 -8.17
C ALA A 29 -24.00 5.53 -7.50
N PRO A 30 -24.87 6.22 -6.75
CA PRO A 30 -24.44 7.29 -5.86
C PRO A 30 -23.33 6.81 -4.93
N SER A 31 -22.23 7.55 -4.88
CA SER A 31 -21.08 7.23 -4.04
C SER A 31 -20.41 8.50 -3.55
N THR A 32 -19.80 8.43 -2.37
CA THR A 32 -19.07 9.54 -1.77
C THR A 32 -17.61 9.50 -2.23
N PRO A 33 -17.05 10.56 -2.85
CA PRO A 33 -15.66 10.56 -3.26
C PRO A 33 -14.74 10.55 -2.03
N VAL A 34 -13.78 9.61 -1.99
CA VAL A 34 -12.77 9.52 -0.92
C VAL A 34 -11.45 10.15 -1.38
N THR A 35 -11.00 9.81 -2.58
CA THR A 35 -9.77 10.37 -3.16
C THR A 35 -9.88 10.36 -4.68
N ARG A 36 -9.37 11.40 -5.34
CA ARG A 36 -9.29 11.45 -6.79
C ARG A 36 -7.90 11.90 -7.20
N ASP A 37 -7.28 11.13 -8.09
CA ASP A 37 -6.07 11.51 -8.79
C ASP A 37 -6.31 11.47 -10.32
N ALA A 38 -5.35 11.94 -11.12
CA ALA A 38 -5.49 12.02 -12.58
C ALA A 38 -5.65 10.65 -13.29
N ARG A 39 -5.48 9.54 -12.58
CA ARG A 39 -5.36 8.16 -13.13
C ARG A 39 -6.22 7.13 -12.39
N SER A 40 -6.63 7.41 -11.15
CA SER A 40 -7.49 6.58 -10.32
C SER A 40 -8.35 7.43 -9.39
N ALA A 41 -9.55 6.97 -9.08
CA ALA A 41 -10.37 7.52 -8.02
C ALA A 41 -10.83 6.41 -7.08
N VAL A 42 -11.03 6.74 -5.81
CA VAL A 42 -11.63 5.88 -4.81
C VAL A 42 -12.90 6.56 -4.34
N ALA A 43 -14.02 5.84 -4.42
CA ALA A 43 -15.30 6.28 -3.90
C ALA A 43 -15.83 5.26 -2.89
N LEU A 44 -16.56 5.74 -1.88
CA LEU A 44 -17.28 4.94 -0.92
C LEU A 44 -18.71 4.74 -1.43
N LEU A 45 -19.05 3.50 -1.73
CA LEU A 45 -20.40 3.08 -2.05
C LEU A 45 -21.04 2.53 -0.77
N SER A 46 -22.06 3.23 -0.27
CA SER A 46 -22.81 2.85 0.93
C SER A 46 -24.14 2.22 0.53
N LEU A 47 -24.26 0.91 0.71
CA LEU A 47 -25.50 0.14 0.55
C LEU A 47 -25.91 -0.43 1.92
N GLN A 48 -26.37 -1.68 2.01
CA GLN A 48 -26.48 -2.37 3.29
C GLN A 48 -25.10 -2.51 3.94
N GLN A 49 -24.08 -2.77 3.12
CA GLN A 49 -22.67 -2.73 3.52
C GLN A 49 -21.95 -1.58 2.80
N LYS A 50 -20.78 -1.22 3.34
CA LYS A 50 -19.91 -0.20 2.73
C LYS A 50 -18.84 -0.86 1.86
N TYR A 51 -18.59 -0.25 0.69
CA TYR A 51 -17.59 -0.73 -0.27
C TYR A 51 -16.71 0.41 -0.76
N TYR A 52 -15.41 0.15 -0.86
CA TYR A 52 -14.47 1.03 -1.54
C TYR A 52 -14.37 0.62 -3.00
N VAL A 53 -14.81 1.50 -3.89
CA VAL A 53 -14.76 1.34 -5.34
C VAL A 53 -13.55 2.10 -5.85
N LYS A 54 -12.47 1.37 -6.18
CA LYS A 54 -11.29 1.93 -6.83
C LYS A 54 -11.45 1.85 -8.34
N THR A 55 -11.64 3.00 -8.95
CA THR A 55 -11.84 3.17 -10.39
C THR A 55 -10.56 3.60 -11.08
N PHE A 56 -10.35 3.08 -12.28
CA PHE A 56 -9.21 3.42 -13.13
C PHE A 56 -9.75 3.90 -14.48
N PHE A 57 -9.41 5.14 -14.87
CA PHE A 57 -9.90 5.79 -16.08
C PHE A 57 -8.84 5.88 -17.18
N GLY A 58 -9.26 6.05 -18.44
CA GLY A 58 -8.39 6.38 -19.58
C GLY A 58 -9.06 7.29 -20.64
N PRO A 59 -8.42 8.43 -20.95
CA PRO A 59 -7.95 8.65 -22.33
C PRO A 59 -6.47 9.08 -22.38
N GLY A 60 -5.79 8.87 -23.53
CA GLY A 60 -4.45 9.39 -23.84
C GLY A 60 -3.38 8.32 -24.18
N ASN A 61 -2.72 8.48 -25.35
CA ASN A 61 -1.59 7.78 -25.98
C ASN A 61 -1.40 6.25 -25.79
N ARG A 62 -1.13 5.55 -26.90
CA ARG A 62 -0.96 4.08 -27.01
C ARG A 62 -0.12 3.42 -25.91
N LEU A 63 1.00 4.04 -25.52
CA LEU A 63 1.90 3.53 -24.48
C LEU A 63 1.32 3.62 -23.06
N GLN A 64 0.51 4.64 -22.78
CA GLN A 64 -0.11 4.82 -21.47
C GLN A 64 -1.24 3.80 -21.25
N TYR A 65 -1.82 3.23 -22.31
CA TYR A 65 -2.86 2.21 -22.23
C TYR A 65 -2.36 0.89 -21.62
N LEU A 66 -1.22 0.39 -22.08
CA LEU A 66 -0.59 -0.83 -21.53
C LEU A 66 -0.25 -0.67 -20.05
N LEU A 67 0.21 0.51 -19.65
CA LEU A 67 0.56 0.81 -18.26
C LEU A 67 -0.67 0.90 -17.33
N ARG A 68 -1.85 1.27 -17.86
CA ARG A 68 -3.09 1.48 -17.08
C ARG A 68 -3.85 0.19 -16.81
N ILE A 69 -4.04 -0.66 -17.82
CA ILE A 69 -4.46 -2.05 -17.61
C ILE A 69 -3.49 -2.71 -16.64
N GLY A 70 -2.19 -2.46 -16.84
CA GLY A 70 -1.14 -2.91 -15.94
C GLY A 70 -1.32 -2.45 -14.49
N ARG A 71 -1.83 -1.25 -14.19
CA ARG A 71 -2.06 -0.82 -12.79
C ARG A 71 -3.19 -1.61 -12.15
N TYR A 72 -4.35 -1.68 -12.81
CA TYR A 72 -5.49 -2.46 -12.33
C TYR A 72 -5.10 -3.93 -12.12
N GLN A 73 -4.47 -4.55 -13.13
CA GLN A 73 -4.02 -5.93 -13.06
C GLN A 73 -2.95 -6.15 -11.99
N ARG A 74 -1.99 -5.24 -11.84
CA ARG A 74 -0.97 -5.32 -10.77
C ARG A 74 -1.62 -5.27 -9.40
N GLU A 75 -2.57 -4.38 -9.20
CA GLU A 75 -3.23 -4.24 -7.91
C GLU A 75 -4.07 -5.46 -7.57
N LEU A 76 -4.87 -5.97 -8.52
CA LEU A 76 -5.61 -7.22 -8.36
C LEU A 76 -4.67 -8.41 -8.08
N ARG A 77 -3.57 -8.52 -8.85
CA ARG A 77 -2.56 -9.57 -8.66
C ARG A 77 -1.90 -9.48 -7.30
N ASN A 78 -1.54 -8.28 -6.84
CA ASN A 78 -0.87 -8.09 -5.56
C ASN A 78 -1.82 -8.37 -4.39
N LEU A 79 -3.10 -7.99 -4.50
CA LEU A 79 -4.13 -8.35 -3.52
C LEU A 79 -4.27 -9.87 -3.39
N ARG A 80 -4.37 -10.58 -4.53
CA ARG A 80 -4.40 -12.05 -4.56
C ARG A 80 -3.11 -12.68 -4.03
N TYR A 81 -1.96 -12.07 -4.33
CA TYR A 81 -0.69 -12.54 -3.83
C TYR A 81 -0.62 -12.41 -2.31
N PHE A 82 -1.07 -11.30 -1.71
CA PHE A 82 -1.15 -11.15 -0.25
C PHE A 82 -2.00 -12.24 0.39
N ALA A 83 -3.18 -12.53 -0.18
CA ALA A 83 -4.02 -13.63 0.28
C ALA A 83 -3.29 -14.98 0.19
N SER A 84 -2.55 -15.25 -0.89
CA SER A 84 -1.74 -16.48 -1.02
C SER A 84 -0.60 -16.60 0.00
N LEU A 85 -0.19 -15.49 0.62
CA LEU A 85 0.79 -15.46 1.71
C LEU A 85 0.16 -15.57 3.10
N GLY A 86 -1.17 -15.72 3.19
CA GLY A 86 -1.91 -15.69 4.45
C GLY A 86 -2.02 -14.28 5.06
N LEU A 87 -1.70 -13.23 4.30
CA LEU A 87 -1.92 -11.85 4.76
C LEU A 87 -3.39 -11.51 4.58
N ALA A 88 -4.02 -10.99 5.64
CA ALA A 88 -5.38 -10.51 5.53
C ALA A 88 -5.43 -9.26 4.64
N THR A 89 -6.45 -9.19 3.80
CA THR A 89 -6.72 -8.06 2.91
C THR A 89 -8.20 -7.70 2.99
N PRO A 90 -8.61 -6.46 2.69
CA PRO A 90 -10.03 -6.13 2.56
C PRO A 90 -10.73 -7.11 1.60
N PRO A 91 -11.90 -7.66 1.98
CA PRO A 91 -12.58 -8.67 1.16
C PRO A 91 -12.88 -8.14 -0.24
N LEU A 92 -12.42 -8.84 -1.28
CA LEU A 92 -12.66 -8.47 -2.66
C LEU A 92 -14.11 -8.82 -3.03
N ALA A 93 -14.95 -7.82 -3.24
CA ALA A 93 -16.36 -7.99 -3.57
C ALA A 93 -16.56 -8.20 -5.08
N ALA A 94 -15.85 -7.41 -5.89
CA ALA A 94 -15.89 -7.54 -7.34
C ALA A 94 -14.68 -6.88 -8.01
N HIS A 95 -14.42 -7.27 -9.25
CA HIS A 95 -13.52 -6.52 -10.12
C HIS A 95 -13.87 -6.73 -11.58
N GLY A 96 -13.46 -5.80 -12.43
CA GLY A 96 -13.55 -5.99 -13.86
C GLY A 96 -13.08 -4.78 -14.64
N HIS A 97 -13.10 -4.93 -15.95
CA HIS A 97 -12.68 -3.87 -16.85
C HIS A 97 -13.35 -3.98 -18.23
N THR A 98 -13.41 -2.84 -18.91
CA THR A 98 -13.94 -2.70 -20.26
C THR A 98 -12.84 -2.20 -21.20
N LEU A 99 -12.63 -2.93 -22.30
CA LEU A 99 -11.71 -2.58 -23.38
C LEU A 99 -12.49 -2.26 -24.65
N ARG A 100 -12.08 -1.20 -25.36
CA ARG A 100 -12.53 -0.88 -26.72
C ARG A 100 -11.31 -0.82 -27.62
N TRP A 101 -11.25 -1.65 -28.67
CA TRP A 101 -10.07 -1.77 -29.56
C TRP A 101 -8.75 -2.03 -28.79
N GLY A 102 -8.80 -2.86 -27.75
CA GLY A 102 -7.65 -3.13 -26.86
C GLY A 102 -7.32 -2.01 -25.86
N VAL A 103 -8.06 -0.90 -25.88
CA VAL A 103 -7.84 0.27 -25.01
C VAL A 103 -8.75 0.22 -23.79
N LEU A 104 -8.16 0.34 -22.60
CA LEU A 104 -8.91 0.45 -21.35
C LEU A 104 -9.78 1.70 -21.35
N GLN A 105 -11.10 1.47 -21.31
CA GLN A 105 -12.09 2.52 -21.10
C GLN A 105 -12.20 2.77 -19.60
N GLN A 106 -12.46 1.70 -18.85
CA GLN A 106 -12.65 1.76 -17.41
C GLN A 106 -12.35 0.42 -16.76
N ALA A 107 -11.77 0.45 -15.56
CA ALA A 107 -11.68 -0.71 -14.67
C ALA A 107 -12.14 -0.32 -13.27
N ALA A 108 -12.62 -1.32 -12.52
CA ALA A 108 -12.90 -1.17 -11.11
C ALA A 108 -12.39 -2.38 -10.33
N LEU A 109 -11.89 -2.10 -9.13
CA LEU A 109 -11.64 -3.07 -8.07
C LEU A 109 -12.46 -2.62 -6.87
N VAL A 110 -13.32 -3.51 -6.37
CA VAL A 110 -14.28 -3.22 -5.30
C VAL A 110 -13.97 -4.09 -4.11
N THR A 111 -13.64 -3.48 -2.98
CA THR A 111 -13.43 -4.18 -1.71
C THR A 111 -14.49 -3.78 -0.71
N ARG A 112 -15.03 -4.74 0.06
CA ARG A 112 -15.88 -4.44 1.21
C ARG A 112 -15.05 -3.76 2.29
N GLU A 113 -15.66 -2.79 2.98
CA GLU A 113 -15.06 -2.15 4.14
C GLU A 113 -14.76 -3.20 5.22
N VAL A 114 -13.62 -3.05 5.88
CA VAL A 114 -13.32 -3.76 7.12
C VAL A 114 -13.85 -2.90 8.26
N THR A 115 -14.98 -3.30 8.84
CA THR A 115 -15.65 -2.57 9.92
C THR A 115 -14.70 -2.38 11.11
N ASP A 116 -14.77 -1.21 11.74
CA ASP A 116 -13.98 -0.83 12.92
C ASP A 116 -12.46 -0.98 12.76
N ALA A 117 -11.97 -0.79 11.54
CA ALA A 117 -10.56 -0.92 11.20
C ALA A 117 -9.95 0.39 10.70
N PRO A 118 -9.57 1.34 11.59
CA PRO A 118 -8.82 2.51 11.17
C PRO A 118 -7.47 2.11 10.55
N THR A 119 -6.91 2.97 9.69
CA THR A 119 -5.53 2.78 9.24
C THR A 119 -4.56 2.87 10.41
N LEU A 120 -3.42 2.17 10.36
CA LEU A 120 -2.37 2.28 11.38
C LEU A 120 -1.91 3.73 11.54
N LYS A 121 -1.91 4.51 10.45
CA LYS A 121 -1.65 5.96 10.51
C LYS A 121 -2.68 6.70 11.36
N GLN A 122 -3.97 6.44 11.16
CA GLN A 122 -5.05 7.05 11.96
C GLN A 122 -4.99 6.60 13.42
N LEU A 123 -4.75 5.30 13.65
CA LEU A 123 -4.59 4.75 15.00
C LEU A 123 -3.46 5.44 15.76
N MET A 124 -2.29 5.61 15.13
CA MET A 124 -1.16 6.34 15.73
C MET A 124 -1.49 7.83 15.97
N ALA A 125 -2.13 8.49 15.00
CA ALA A 125 -2.48 9.91 15.13
C ALA A 125 -3.49 10.17 16.27
N ALA A 126 -4.38 9.22 16.54
CA ALA A 126 -5.32 9.27 17.66
C ALA A 126 -4.71 8.81 19.01
N GLY A 127 -3.41 8.54 19.07
CA GLY A 127 -2.75 7.99 20.26
C GLY A 127 -3.19 6.56 20.63
N GLY A 128 -3.94 5.89 19.76
CA GLY A 128 -4.55 4.59 20.04
C GLY A 128 -3.59 3.41 20.03
N LEU A 129 -2.38 3.55 19.46
CA LEU A 129 -1.42 2.44 19.35
C LEU A 129 -1.00 1.88 20.71
N TYR A 130 -0.85 2.74 21.73
CA TYR A 130 -0.43 2.37 23.09
C TYR A 130 -1.61 2.33 24.08
N ARG A 131 -2.86 2.34 23.59
CA ARG A 131 -4.06 2.34 24.46
C ARG A 131 -4.08 1.12 25.40
N GLU A 132 -3.66 -0.04 24.90
CA GLU A 132 -3.52 -1.27 25.69
C GLU A 132 -2.10 -1.46 26.26
N GLY A 133 -1.35 -0.37 26.42
CA GLY A 133 0.04 -0.41 26.86
C GLY A 133 1.02 -0.88 25.80
N VAL A 134 2.20 -1.31 26.27
CA VAL A 134 3.35 -1.65 25.42
C VAL A 134 3.11 -2.97 24.69
N GLU A 135 2.48 -3.91 25.36
CA GLU A 135 2.19 -5.26 24.89
C GLU A 135 1.23 -5.21 23.70
N GLY A 136 0.15 -4.40 23.79
CA GLY A 136 -0.78 -4.19 22.68
C GLY A 136 -0.12 -3.58 21.46
N ALA A 137 0.70 -2.54 21.65
CA ALA A 137 1.49 -1.96 20.57
C ALA A 137 2.42 -3.01 19.93
N ARG A 138 3.07 -3.85 20.73
CA ARG A 138 3.98 -4.90 20.24
C ARG A 138 3.25 -6.00 19.47
N ARG A 139 2.02 -6.36 19.82
CA ARG A 139 1.19 -7.30 19.02
C ARG A 139 0.97 -6.79 17.59
N ILE A 140 0.68 -5.49 17.43
CA ILE A 140 0.54 -4.84 16.12
C ILE A 140 1.88 -4.82 15.38
N LEU A 141 2.96 -4.40 16.04
CA LEU A 141 4.29 -4.30 15.44
C LEU A 141 4.84 -5.67 15.04
N GLU A 142 4.51 -6.72 15.78
CA GLU A 142 4.87 -8.09 15.46
C GLU A 142 4.20 -8.58 14.18
N GLN A 143 2.88 -8.45 14.05
CA GLN A 143 2.17 -8.82 12.82
C GLN A 143 2.68 -8.04 11.61
N LEU A 144 2.99 -6.75 11.80
CA LEU A 144 3.57 -5.91 10.77
C LEU A 144 4.96 -6.41 10.36
N ALA A 145 5.81 -6.78 11.33
CA ALA A 145 7.13 -7.32 11.09
C ALA A 145 7.07 -8.65 10.33
N ASP A 146 6.20 -9.56 10.75
CA ASP A 146 6.03 -10.89 10.17
C ASP A 146 5.49 -10.81 8.75
N ALA A 147 4.49 -9.96 8.50
CA ALA A 147 3.97 -9.71 7.17
C ALA A 147 5.05 -9.13 6.23
N THR A 148 5.80 -8.14 6.72
CA THR A 148 6.90 -7.52 5.96
C THR A 148 7.99 -8.54 5.66
N ARG A 149 8.33 -9.41 6.63
CA ARG A 149 9.29 -10.50 6.46
C ARG A 149 8.80 -11.51 5.43
N ALA A 150 7.56 -11.94 5.50
CA ALA A 150 6.97 -12.90 4.57
C ALA A 150 7.00 -12.41 3.11
N LEU A 151 6.74 -11.12 2.88
CA LEU A 151 6.87 -10.49 1.56
C LEU A 151 8.34 -10.51 1.08
N HIS A 152 9.25 -10.02 1.91
CA HIS A 152 10.66 -9.86 1.53
C HIS A 152 11.39 -11.21 1.36
N GLN A 153 11.06 -12.22 2.15
CA GLN A 153 11.61 -13.58 2.01
C GLN A 153 11.25 -14.22 0.67
N ARG A 154 10.07 -13.91 0.13
CA ARG A 154 9.65 -14.33 -1.22
C ARG A 154 10.12 -13.39 -2.33
N GLY A 155 11.06 -12.50 -2.00
CA GLY A 155 11.62 -11.53 -2.96
C GLY A 155 10.60 -10.52 -3.49
N PHE A 156 9.48 -10.31 -2.77
CA PHE A 156 8.47 -9.33 -3.15
C PHE A 156 8.80 -7.97 -2.53
N TYR A 157 8.85 -6.93 -3.36
CA TYR A 157 8.95 -5.54 -2.94
C TYR A 157 7.55 -4.92 -2.98
N HIS A 158 7.08 -4.36 -1.88
CA HIS A 158 5.75 -3.73 -1.78
C HIS A 158 5.74 -2.36 -2.46
N GLY A 159 6.73 -1.52 -2.19
CA GLY A 159 6.95 -0.22 -2.83
C GLY A 159 6.01 0.91 -2.48
N ASP A 160 5.01 0.65 -1.65
CA ASP A 160 4.28 1.65 -0.88
C ASP A 160 3.91 1.12 0.53
N LEU A 161 4.83 0.41 1.19
CA LEU A 161 4.60 -0.13 2.54
C LEU A 161 4.59 1.03 3.55
N LYS A 162 3.41 1.52 3.87
CA LYS A 162 3.16 2.72 4.68
C LYS A 162 2.02 2.48 5.64
N ALA A 163 2.04 3.18 6.78
CA ALA A 163 1.03 3.01 7.82
C ALA A 163 -0.40 3.35 7.37
N ARG A 164 -0.56 4.15 6.31
CA ARG A 164 -1.88 4.45 5.71
C ARG A 164 -2.47 3.30 4.88
N ASN A 165 -1.66 2.32 4.50
CA ASN A 165 -2.05 1.20 3.62
C ASN A 165 -2.21 -0.10 4.44
N ILE A 166 -2.33 0.03 5.76
CA ILE A 166 -2.51 -1.05 6.72
C ILE A 166 -3.70 -0.66 7.58
N LEU A 167 -4.77 -1.46 7.59
CA LEU A 167 -5.87 -1.30 8.54
C LEU A 167 -5.58 -2.14 9.78
N VAL A 168 -6.00 -1.65 10.94
CA VAL A 168 -5.90 -2.34 12.22
C VAL A 168 -7.31 -2.52 12.74
N ARG A 169 -7.81 -3.76 12.71
CA ARG A 169 -9.06 -4.09 13.40
C ARG A 169 -8.70 -4.65 14.76
N ASP A 170 -9.25 -4.08 15.81
CA ASP A 170 -9.15 -4.68 17.14
C ASP A 170 -10.28 -5.69 17.33
N HIS A 171 -9.96 -6.87 17.84
CA HIS A 171 -10.93 -7.91 18.12
C HIS A 171 -10.58 -8.55 19.48
N ASN A 172 -11.15 -8.02 20.56
CA ASN A 172 -10.92 -8.49 21.92
C ASN A 172 -9.43 -8.61 22.26
N GLN A 173 -8.67 -7.51 22.11
CA GLN A 173 -7.22 -7.42 22.39
C GLN A 173 -6.34 -8.26 21.45
N ARG A 174 -6.92 -8.87 20.41
CA ARG A 174 -6.22 -9.54 19.32
C ARG A 174 -6.33 -8.69 18.07
N PRO A 175 -5.41 -7.73 17.86
CA PRO A 175 -5.43 -6.91 16.67
C PRO A 175 -5.27 -7.80 15.43
N GLN A 176 -5.87 -7.40 14.32
CA GLN A 176 -5.69 -8.02 13.01
C GLN A 176 -5.33 -6.95 11.99
N LEU A 177 -4.23 -7.18 11.27
CA LEU A 177 -3.76 -6.27 10.23
C LEU A 177 -4.29 -6.66 8.85
N PHE A 178 -4.86 -5.70 8.14
CA PHE A 178 -5.27 -5.86 6.75
C PHE A 178 -4.40 -5.00 5.83
N PHE A 179 -3.77 -5.63 4.85
CA PHE A 179 -2.90 -4.95 3.89
C PHE A 179 -3.70 -4.63 2.62
N PHE A 180 -3.58 -3.40 2.14
CA PHE A 180 -4.24 -2.95 0.93
C PHE A 180 -3.39 -1.93 0.17
N ASP A 181 -3.84 -1.54 -1.03
CA ASP A 181 -3.21 -0.52 -1.88
C ASP A 181 -1.70 -0.76 -2.14
N CYS A 182 -1.41 -1.71 -3.03
CA CYS A 182 -0.06 -2.03 -3.46
C CYS A 182 0.12 -1.90 -5.00
N PRO A 183 -0.06 -0.71 -5.60
CA PRO A 183 0.00 -0.56 -7.06
C PRO A 183 1.42 -0.70 -7.63
N ARG A 184 2.45 -0.61 -6.79
CA ARG A 184 3.88 -0.70 -7.17
C ARG A 184 4.52 -2.03 -6.83
N GLY A 185 3.80 -2.93 -6.17
CA GLY A 185 4.33 -4.21 -5.73
C GLY A 185 4.77 -5.09 -6.89
N HIS A 186 5.95 -5.68 -6.80
CA HIS A 186 6.49 -6.62 -7.79
C HIS A 186 7.70 -7.38 -7.24
N HIS A 187 8.15 -8.41 -7.98
CA HIS A 187 9.42 -9.08 -7.75
C HIS A 187 10.52 -8.40 -8.58
N PRO A 188 11.38 -7.56 -7.98
CA PRO A 188 12.52 -6.99 -8.69
C PRO A 188 13.57 -8.07 -8.97
N PRO A 189 14.46 -7.86 -9.96
CA PRO A 189 15.64 -8.70 -10.14
C PRO A 189 16.47 -8.80 -8.85
N ARG A 190 17.09 -9.95 -8.59
CA ARG A 190 17.84 -10.24 -7.35
C ARG A 190 18.82 -9.13 -6.96
N TRP A 191 19.57 -8.60 -7.92
CA TRP A 191 20.56 -7.54 -7.72
C TRP A 191 19.96 -6.18 -7.28
N ARG A 192 18.66 -5.93 -7.50
CA ARG A 192 17.96 -4.73 -7.01
C ARG A 192 17.19 -4.98 -5.70
N LEU A 193 16.98 -6.23 -5.31
CA LEU A 193 16.07 -6.60 -4.22
C LEU A 193 16.47 -5.97 -2.89
N ARG A 194 17.76 -6.04 -2.51
CA ARG A 194 18.25 -5.45 -1.25
C ARG A 194 17.90 -3.95 -1.12
N GLY A 195 18.18 -3.16 -2.15
CA GLY A 195 17.88 -1.73 -2.15
C GLY A 195 16.37 -1.41 -2.17
N ARG A 196 15.54 -2.36 -2.60
CA ARG A 196 14.06 -2.25 -2.60
C ARG A 196 13.48 -2.59 -1.23
N ILE A 197 13.96 -3.67 -0.62
CA ILE A 197 13.67 -4.03 0.78
C ILE A 197 14.04 -2.87 1.71
N LEU A 198 15.24 -2.32 1.54
CA LEU A 198 15.71 -1.17 2.33
C LEU A 198 14.76 0.01 2.24
N ARG A 199 14.20 0.27 1.05
CA ARG A 199 13.26 1.36 0.83
C ARG A 199 11.92 1.12 1.53
N ASP A 200 11.39 -0.09 1.51
CA ASP A 200 10.14 -0.42 2.21
C ASP A 200 10.33 -0.29 3.72
N LEU A 201 11.43 -0.83 4.28
CA LEU A 201 11.77 -0.68 5.70
C LEU A 201 11.95 0.79 6.10
N ALA A 202 12.63 1.60 5.27
CA ALA A 202 12.80 3.02 5.52
C ALA A 202 11.49 3.82 5.49
N HIS A 203 10.57 3.48 4.57
CA HIS A 203 9.25 4.10 4.52
C HIS A 203 8.43 3.75 5.76
N LEU A 204 8.45 2.48 6.15
CA LEU A 204 7.73 2.01 7.32
C LEU A 204 8.24 2.66 8.61
N ASP A 205 9.55 2.60 8.87
CA ASP A 205 10.14 3.19 10.07
C ASP A 205 9.91 4.70 10.15
N ARG A 206 9.96 5.42 9.02
CA ARG A 206 9.65 6.85 8.97
C ARG A 206 8.21 7.14 9.38
N ASP A 207 7.25 6.33 8.93
CA ASP A 207 5.85 6.49 9.28
C ASP A 207 5.62 6.17 10.77
N LEU A 208 6.27 5.14 11.31
CA LEU A 208 6.21 4.79 12.74
C LEU A 208 6.86 5.88 13.62
N GLU A 209 8.02 6.39 13.23
CA GLU A 209 8.70 7.49 13.92
C GLU A 209 7.81 8.72 13.99
N ARG A 210 7.19 9.11 12.87
CA ARG A 210 6.26 10.25 12.81
C ARG A 210 4.97 10.02 13.57
N GLY A 211 4.55 8.77 13.70
CA GLY A 211 3.40 8.35 14.50
C GLY A 211 3.69 8.25 16.00
N GLY A 212 4.87 8.68 16.46
CA GLY A 212 5.21 8.67 17.89
C GLY A 212 5.59 7.29 18.44
N VAL A 213 5.89 6.30 17.59
CA VAL A 213 6.31 4.97 18.06
C VAL A 213 7.68 5.07 18.71
N ARG A 214 7.79 4.64 19.97
CA ARG A 214 9.04 4.71 20.75
C ARG A 214 10.16 3.95 20.05
N ARG A 215 11.39 4.47 20.16
CA ARG A 215 12.58 3.87 19.53
C ARG A 215 12.78 2.41 19.92
N VAL A 216 12.53 2.06 21.18
CA VAL A 216 12.65 0.68 21.69
C VAL A 216 11.67 -0.29 21.02
N ASP A 217 10.45 0.17 20.68
CA ASP A 217 9.45 -0.67 20.03
C ASP A 217 9.66 -0.74 18.52
N ARG A 218 10.21 0.30 17.90
CA ARG A 218 10.72 0.19 16.52
C ARG A 218 11.86 -0.83 16.43
N LEU A 219 12.77 -0.83 17.42
CA LEU A 219 13.83 -1.86 17.51
C LEU A 219 13.25 -3.27 17.75
N TYR A 220 12.15 -3.39 18.50
CA TYR A 220 11.39 -4.64 18.62
C TYR A 220 10.88 -5.12 17.25
N LEU A 221 10.23 -4.25 16.48
CA LEU A 221 9.78 -4.57 15.11
C LEU A 221 10.94 -5.06 14.23
N TYR A 222 12.10 -4.39 14.27
CA TYR A 222 13.26 -4.81 13.48
C TYR A 222 13.80 -6.19 13.89
N ARG A 223 13.90 -6.48 15.20
CA ARG A 223 14.29 -7.82 15.70
C ARG A 223 13.33 -8.89 15.20
N ARG A 224 12.03 -8.64 15.31
CA ARG A 224 11.00 -9.57 14.84
C ARG A 224 11.08 -9.78 13.33
N TYR A 225 11.25 -8.71 12.55
CA TYR A 225 11.41 -8.76 11.09
C TYR A 225 12.62 -9.61 10.67
N ARG A 226 13.72 -9.56 11.42
CA ARG A 226 14.90 -10.42 11.15
C ARG A 226 14.67 -11.86 11.59
N GLY A 227 13.81 -12.08 12.57
CA GLY A 227 13.62 -13.38 13.20
C GLY A 227 14.76 -13.71 14.16
N SER A 228 15.37 -12.70 14.77
CA SER A 228 16.53 -12.84 15.65
C SER A 228 16.27 -12.14 16.99
N GLU A 229 16.60 -12.81 18.10
CA GLU A 229 16.50 -12.21 19.44
C GLU A 229 17.51 -11.07 19.64
N ARG A 230 18.68 -11.20 19.00
CA ARG A 230 19.75 -10.19 18.94
C ARG A 230 20.08 -9.88 17.47
N LEU A 231 20.14 -8.58 17.15
CA LEU A 231 20.57 -8.13 15.82
C LEU A 231 22.09 -8.33 15.70
N ASP A 232 22.52 -9.07 14.68
CA ASP A 232 23.93 -9.20 14.34
C ASP A 232 24.50 -7.90 13.72
N ALA A 233 25.79 -7.91 13.33
CA ALA A 233 26.42 -6.75 12.73
C ALA A 233 25.78 -6.33 11.39
N GLY A 234 25.34 -7.29 10.57
CA GLY A 234 24.70 -7.07 9.28
C GLY A 234 23.27 -6.54 9.43
N ASP A 235 22.54 -7.02 10.42
CA ASP A 235 21.19 -6.58 10.78
C ASP A 235 21.20 -5.13 11.27
N LYS A 236 22.17 -4.81 12.15
CA LYS A 236 22.40 -3.45 12.61
C LYS A 236 22.80 -2.54 11.45
N ALA A 237 23.60 -3.03 10.50
CA ALA A 237 23.95 -2.28 9.30
C ALA A 237 22.71 -1.99 8.44
N LEU A 238 21.84 -2.98 8.19
CA LEU A 238 20.60 -2.80 7.43
C LEU A 238 19.65 -1.79 8.12
N ALA A 239 19.47 -1.91 9.44
CA ALA A 239 18.63 -0.97 10.20
C ALA A 239 19.19 0.46 10.15
N ARG A 240 20.51 0.62 10.28
CA ARG A 240 21.18 1.93 10.14
C ARG A 240 21.03 2.48 8.72
N GLU A 241 21.19 1.65 7.69
CA GLU A 241 20.97 2.04 6.29
C GLU A 241 19.52 2.51 6.07
N ALA A 242 18.54 1.82 6.66
CA ALA A 242 17.12 2.16 6.52
C ALA A 242 16.82 3.52 7.16
N LEU A 243 17.33 3.75 8.38
CA LEU A 243 17.25 5.03 9.08
C LEU A 243 17.94 6.16 8.30
N ALA A 244 19.11 5.88 7.74
CA ALA A 244 19.89 6.83 6.97
C ALA A 244 19.33 7.11 5.57
N TYR A 245 18.43 6.26 5.05
CA TYR A 245 17.91 6.31 3.67
C TYR A 245 17.43 7.71 3.25
N TYR A 246 16.72 8.40 4.14
CA TYR A 246 16.22 9.75 3.88
C TYR A 246 17.27 10.84 4.11
N GLY A 247 18.15 10.68 5.11
CA GLY A 247 19.27 11.59 5.35
C GLY A 247 20.23 11.64 4.17
N GLN A 248 20.65 10.47 3.68
CA GLN A 248 21.54 10.33 2.52
C GLN A 248 20.93 10.89 1.23
N ARG A 249 19.62 10.69 1.00
CA ARG A 249 18.94 11.21 -0.19
C ARG A 249 18.61 12.71 -0.11
N SER A 250 18.33 13.25 1.08
CA SER A 250 18.22 14.69 1.31
C SER A 250 19.54 15.38 0.98
N MET A 251 20.66 14.82 1.47
CA MET A 251 22.01 15.25 1.14
C MET A 251 22.31 15.15 -0.36
N THR A 252 21.93 14.06 -1.01
CA THR A 252 22.12 13.88 -2.47
C THR A 252 21.30 14.89 -3.28
N ARG A 253 20.06 15.20 -2.87
CA ARG A 253 19.24 16.25 -3.51
C ARG A 253 19.83 17.64 -3.29
N LYS A 254 20.26 17.98 -2.06
CA LYS A 254 20.94 19.25 -1.76
C LYS A 254 22.23 19.40 -2.57
N ARG A 255 23.04 18.33 -2.66
CA ARG A 255 24.28 18.30 -3.48
C ARG A 255 23.98 18.49 -4.97
N ARG A 256 22.96 17.81 -5.51
CA ARG A 256 22.51 18.01 -6.90
C ARG A 256 22.01 19.43 -7.16
N ARG A 257 21.25 20.02 -6.23
CA ARG A 257 20.81 21.42 -6.32
C ARG A 257 21.98 22.41 -6.30
N ARG A 258 22.99 22.19 -5.43
CA ARG A 258 24.22 23.00 -5.40
C ARG A 258 25.02 22.90 -6.70
N ILE A 259 25.16 21.70 -7.26
CA ILE A 259 25.84 21.50 -8.55
C ILE A 259 25.06 22.17 -9.69
N ALA A 260 23.73 22.05 -9.71
CA ALA A 260 22.88 22.70 -10.71
C ALA A 260 22.95 24.24 -10.60
N ALA A 261 22.94 24.80 -9.38
CA ALA A 261 23.09 26.23 -9.14
C ALA A 261 24.47 26.75 -9.59
N LYS A 262 25.55 26.02 -9.29
CA LYS A 262 26.91 26.35 -9.78
C LYS A 262 27.01 26.34 -11.31
N ARG A 263 26.35 25.38 -11.98
CA ARG A 263 26.30 25.33 -13.45
C ARG A 263 25.52 26.50 -14.05
N ALA A 264 24.39 26.88 -13.44
CA ALA A 264 23.59 28.03 -13.88
C ALA A 264 24.33 29.37 -13.69
N GLN A 265 25.10 29.52 -12.61
CA GLN A 265 25.95 30.70 -12.40
C GLN A 265 27.11 30.77 -13.40
N ALA A 266 27.74 29.63 -13.72
CA ALA A 266 28.82 29.57 -14.71
C ALA A 266 28.34 29.85 -16.14
N SER A 267 27.07 29.59 -16.47
CA SER A 267 26.48 29.96 -17.77
C SER A 267 26.06 31.43 -17.85
N ASN A 268 25.71 32.07 -16.73
CA ASN A 268 25.36 33.51 -16.69
C ASN A 268 26.58 34.44 -16.66
N GLY A 269 27.77 33.95 -16.29
CA GLY A 269 29.01 34.74 -16.27
C GLY A 269 29.81 34.69 -17.58
N ARG A 270 29.21 34.22 -18.68
CA ARG A 270 29.81 34.15 -20.03
C ARG A 270 29.06 35.00 -21.07
N GLN A 271 28.17 35.88 -20.61
CA GLN A 271 27.56 36.94 -21.43
C GLN A 271 28.25 38.27 -21.11
#